data_AF-A0A554N9D3-F1
#
_entry.id   AF-A0A554N9D3-F1
#
_cell.length_a   1.000
_cell.length_b   1.000
_cell.length_c   1.000
_cell.angle_alpha   90.00
_cell.angle_beta   90.00
_cell.angle_gamma   90.00
#
_symmetry.space_group_name_H-M   'P 1'
#
loop_
_entity.id
_entity.type
_entity.pdbx_description
1 polymer ?
#
loop_
_entity_poly.entity_id
_entity_poly.type
_entity_poly.pdbx_seq_one_letter_code
_entity_poly.pdbx_strand_id
1 'polypeptide(L)'
;MDLAALAEHENRTVRHNAVEALAAVAQECPGAVAPAADALRPLLSANDVAIQHNATGVFGVLAATHPDAVTPAAETIADLRSHGERAVQQVAAGTLARLAQERSDVVESVTD
;
A
#
# COMPACT_ATOMS: atom_id res chain seq x y z
N MET A 1 18.63 -10.22 3.61
CA MET A 1 17.49 -10.67 2.79
C MET A 1 16.60 -9.46 2.62
N ASP A 2 16.47 -8.97 1.40
CA ASP A 2 15.59 -7.85 1.09
C ASP A 2 14.20 -8.41 0.79
N LEU A 3 13.26 -8.20 1.70
CA LEU A 3 11.89 -8.69 1.56
C LEU A 3 11.13 -7.93 0.48
N ALA A 4 11.48 -6.68 0.22
CA ALA A 4 10.90 -5.89 -0.88
C ALA A 4 11.28 -6.50 -2.24
N ALA A 5 12.54 -6.93 -2.41
CA ALA A 5 12.97 -7.61 -3.63
C ALA A 5 12.20 -8.92 -3.88
N LEU A 6 11.81 -9.65 -2.83
CA LEU A 6 11.02 -10.89 -2.96
C LEU A 6 9.57 -10.63 -3.37
N ALA A 7 9.06 -9.40 -3.21
CA ALA A 7 7.73 -9.02 -3.68
C ALA A 7 7.64 -8.88 -5.22
N GLU A 8 8.78 -8.94 -5.91
CA GLU A 8 8.85 -8.98 -7.38
C GLU A 8 9.20 -10.38 -7.92
N HIS A 9 9.34 -11.36 -7.03
CA HIS A 9 9.77 -12.70 -7.41
C HIS A 9 8.78 -13.36 -8.39
N GLU A 10 9.29 -14.08 -9.39
CA GLU A 10 8.46 -14.73 -10.43
C GLU A 10 7.47 -15.74 -9.83
N ASN A 11 7.93 -16.51 -8.84
CA ASN A 11 7.12 -17.44 -8.08
C ASN A 11 6.03 -16.72 -7.26
N ARG A 12 4.77 -17.00 -7.61
CA ARG A 12 3.58 -16.41 -6.96
C ARG A 12 3.54 -16.63 -5.44
N THR A 13 3.90 -17.80 -4.95
CA THR A 13 3.87 -18.12 -3.52
C THR A 13 4.94 -17.32 -2.77
N VAL A 14 6.15 -17.24 -3.32
CA VAL A 14 7.24 -16.43 -2.74
C VAL A 14 6.81 -14.96 -2.66
N ARG A 15 6.25 -14.45 -3.75
CA ARG A 15 5.75 -13.09 -3.83
C ARG A 15 4.64 -12.80 -2.82
N HIS A 16 3.64 -13.66 -2.73
CA HIS A 16 2.55 -13.53 -1.76
C HIS A 16 3.07 -13.49 -0.31
N ASN A 17 3.90 -14.47 0.05
CA ASN A 17 4.47 -14.57 1.40
C ASN A 17 5.35 -13.36 1.74
N ALA A 18 6.08 -12.82 0.76
CA ALA A 18 6.88 -11.62 0.95
C ALA A 18 6.01 -10.40 1.27
N VAL A 19 4.94 -10.18 0.51
CA VAL A 19 4.02 -9.05 0.74
C VAL A 19 3.25 -9.21 2.05
N GLU A 20 2.84 -10.43 2.39
CA GLU A 20 2.20 -10.71 3.68
C GLU A 20 3.15 -10.46 4.86
N ALA A 21 4.41 -10.88 4.76
CA ALA A 21 5.42 -10.59 5.76
C ALA A 21 5.71 -9.08 5.86
N LEU A 22 5.73 -8.35 4.73
CA LEU A 22 5.86 -6.88 4.74
C LEU A 22 4.66 -6.21 5.41
N ALA A 23 3.44 -6.72 5.19
CA ALA A 23 2.25 -6.25 5.88
C ALA A 23 2.34 -6.44 7.39
N ALA A 24 2.80 -7.62 7.84
CA ALA A 24 3.03 -7.88 9.26
C ALA A 24 4.11 -6.96 9.84
N VAL A 25 5.24 -6.78 9.14
CA VAL A 25 6.32 -5.88 9.58
C VAL A 25 5.84 -4.43 9.60
N ALA A 26 5.00 -4.00 8.66
CA ALA A 26 4.47 -2.64 8.65
C ALA A 26 3.62 -2.34 9.88
N GLN A 27 2.82 -3.30 10.36
CA GLN A 27 2.00 -3.13 11.57
C GLN A 27 2.86 -2.93 12.83
N GLU A 28 3.94 -3.70 12.97
CA GLU A 28 4.79 -3.68 14.17
C GLU A 28 5.90 -2.61 14.10
N CYS A 29 6.48 -2.43 12.91
CA CYS A 29 7.68 -1.64 12.65
C CYS A 29 7.55 -0.83 11.35
N PRO A 30 6.60 0.12 11.26
CA PRO A 30 6.33 0.85 10.01
C PRO A 30 7.55 1.61 9.48
N GLY A 31 8.41 2.13 10.36
CA GLY A 31 9.64 2.83 9.97
C GLY A 31 10.68 1.94 9.27
N ALA A 32 10.61 0.62 9.45
CA ALA A 32 11.44 -0.33 8.71
C ALA A 32 10.94 -0.57 7.28
N VAL A 33 9.64 -0.33 7.03
CA VAL A 33 9.00 -0.54 5.73
C VAL A 33 8.92 0.76 4.92
N ALA A 34 8.82 1.93 5.57
CA ALA A 34 8.70 3.22 4.90
C ALA A 34 9.75 3.48 3.80
N PRO A 35 11.06 3.16 3.99
CA PRO A 35 12.06 3.33 2.93
C PRO A 35 11.82 2.47 1.69
N ALA A 36 11.03 1.40 1.81
CA ALA A 36 10.69 0.50 0.72
C ALA A 36 9.37 0.87 0.02
N ALA A 37 8.66 1.93 0.45
CA ALA A 37 7.35 2.30 -0.10
C ALA A 37 7.35 2.45 -1.63
N ASP A 38 8.38 3.10 -2.19
CA ASP A 38 8.51 3.27 -3.64
C ASP A 38 8.66 1.93 -4.38
N ALA A 39 9.39 0.97 -3.82
CA ALA A 39 9.56 -0.36 -4.38
C ALA A 39 8.27 -1.21 -4.28
N LEU A 40 7.41 -0.92 -3.30
CA LEU A 40 6.13 -1.62 -3.12
C LEU A 40 4.99 -1.02 -3.96
N ARG A 41 5.14 0.22 -4.46
CA ARG A 41 4.12 0.92 -5.24
C ARG A 41 3.63 0.14 -6.47
N PRO A 42 4.49 -0.54 -7.28
CA PRO A 42 4.02 -1.35 -8.41
C PRO A 42 3.02 -2.44 -8.03
N LEU A 43 3.05 -2.92 -6.77
CA LEU A 43 2.16 -3.96 -6.29
C LEU A 43 0.71 -3.49 -6.11
N LEU A 44 0.49 -2.17 -6.02
CA LEU A 44 -0.86 -1.57 -6.03
C LEU A 44 -1.59 -1.77 -7.36
N SER A 45 -0.86 -2.12 -8.43
CA SER A 45 -1.42 -2.45 -9.74
C SER A 45 -1.20 -3.91 -10.12
N ALA A 46 -0.91 -4.78 -9.15
CA ALA A 46 -0.72 -6.20 -9.40
C ALA A 46 -2.03 -6.85 -9.88
N ASN A 47 -1.94 -7.73 -10.89
CA ASN A 47 -3.07 -8.52 -11.38
C ASN A 47 -3.61 -9.52 -10.34
N ASP A 48 -2.86 -9.78 -9.27
CA ASP A 48 -3.26 -10.66 -8.18
C ASP A 48 -3.93 -9.83 -7.07
N VAL A 49 -5.23 -10.04 -6.90
CA VAL A 49 -6.08 -9.32 -5.93
C VAL A 49 -5.53 -9.42 -4.51
N ALA A 50 -4.95 -10.56 -4.10
CA ALA A 50 -4.43 -10.72 -2.75
C ALA A 50 -3.16 -9.88 -2.54
N ILE A 51 -2.28 -9.85 -3.55
CA ILE A 51 -1.08 -9.00 -3.53
C ILE A 51 -1.48 -7.52 -3.49
N GLN A 52 -2.41 -7.11 -4.35
CA GLN A 52 -2.89 -5.73 -4.41
C GLN A 52 -3.55 -5.30 -3.10
N HIS A 53 -4.40 -6.15 -2.52
CA HIS A 53 -5.02 -5.90 -1.21
C HIS A 53 -3.96 -5.73 -0.12
N ASN A 54 -2.99 -6.65 -0.02
CA ASN A 54 -1.98 -6.62 1.03
C ASN A 54 -1.02 -5.43 0.87
N ALA A 55 -0.62 -5.12 -0.37
CA ALA A 55 0.16 -3.92 -0.67
C ALA A 55 -0.60 -2.66 -0.23
N THR A 56 -1.89 -2.54 -0.60
CA THR A 56 -2.71 -1.41 -0.16
C THR A 56 -2.81 -1.33 1.37
N GLY A 57 -2.89 -2.48 2.05
CA GLY A 57 -2.84 -2.56 3.51
C GLY A 57 -1.53 -2.02 4.11
N VAL A 58 -0.37 -2.36 3.52
CA VAL A 58 0.93 -1.79 3.91
C VAL A 58 0.90 -0.26 3.81
N PHE A 59 0.45 0.27 2.67
CA PHE A 59 0.30 1.71 2.49
C PHE A 59 -0.69 2.34 3.48
N GLY A 60 -1.75 1.63 3.88
CA GLY A 60 -2.67 2.06 4.92
C GLY A 60 -2.02 2.26 6.29
N VAL A 61 -1.04 1.42 6.64
CA VAL A 61 -0.27 1.59 7.89
C VAL A 61 0.71 2.75 7.79
N LEU A 62 1.42 2.83 6.66
CA LEU A 62 2.35 3.91 6.38
C LEU A 62 1.62 5.26 6.33
N ALA A 63 0.38 5.30 5.83
CA ALA A 63 -0.39 6.54 5.74
C ALA A 63 -0.61 7.19 7.10
N ALA A 64 -0.68 6.41 8.18
CA ALA A 64 -0.88 6.91 9.54
C ALA A 64 0.41 7.19 10.31
N THR A 65 1.57 6.79 9.79
CA THR A 65 2.84 6.86 10.54
C THR A 65 3.96 7.57 9.78
N HIS A 66 3.94 7.45 8.46
CA HIS A 66 4.89 7.98 7.49
C HIS A 66 4.12 8.47 6.24
N PRO A 67 3.19 9.43 6.38
CA PRO A 67 2.31 9.82 5.28
C PRO A 67 3.07 10.34 4.05
N ASP A 68 4.23 10.97 4.24
CA ASP A 68 5.11 11.43 3.16
C ASP A 68 5.58 10.29 2.23
N ALA A 69 5.75 9.08 2.78
CA ALA A 69 6.12 7.89 2.01
C ALA A 69 4.95 7.34 1.16
N VAL A 70 3.72 7.75 1.48
CA VAL A 70 2.49 7.29 0.79
C VAL A 70 2.02 8.29 -0.24
N THR A 71 2.30 9.59 -0.09
CA THR A 71 1.91 10.64 -1.04
C THR A 71 2.18 10.29 -2.51
N PRO A 72 3.35 9.72 -2.90
CA PRO A 72 3.62 9.34 -4.28
C PRO A 72 2.75 8.19 -4.83
N ALA A 73 1.98 7.52 -3.97
CA ALA A 73 1.07 6.42 -4.32
C ALA A 73 -0.41 6.82 -4.16
N ALA A 74 -0.72 8.04 -3.70
CA ALA A 74 -2.07 8.46 -3.37
C ALA A 74 -3.04 8.35 -4.56
N GLU A 75 -2.63 8.78 -5.75
CA GLU A 75 -3.44 8.65 -6.98
C GLU A 75 -3.72 7.18 -7.33
N THR A 76 -2.69 6.32 -7.30
CA THR A 76 -2.87 4.89 -7.57
C THR A 76 -3.83 4.24 -6.57
N ILE A 77 -3.77 4.64 -5.30
CA ILE A 77 -4.70 4.14 -4.26
C ILE A 77 -6.11 4.71 -4.49
N ALA A 78 -6.25 5.92 -5.02
CA ALA A 78 -7.54 6.51 -5.38
C ALA A 78 -8.26 5.71 -6.47
N ASP A 79 -7.52 5.28 -7.50
CA ASP A 79 -8.06 4.42 -8.57
C ASP A 79 -8.66 3.12 -8.02
N LEU A 80 -8.08 2.57 -6.95
CA LEU A 80 -8.56 1.34 -6.31
C LEU A 80 -9.92 1.48 -5.62
N ARG A 81 -10.44 2.71 -5.42
CA ARG A 81 -11.81 2.92 -4.91
C ARG A 81 -12.89 2.44 -5.89
N SER A 82 -12.54 2.34 -7.18
CA SER A 82 -13.42 1.82 -8.24
C SER A 82 -13.13 0.35 -8.58
N HIS A 83 -12.26 -0.32 -7.83
CA HIS A 83 -11.84 -1.70 -8.10
C HIS A 83 -13.02 -2.68 -8.03
N GLY A 84 -13.07 -3.73 -8.86
CA GLY A 84 -14.20 -4.69 -8.86
C GLY A 84 -14.38 -5.47 -7.55
N GLU A 85 -13.28 -5.67 -6.82
CA GLU A 85 -13.26 -6.42 -5.55
C GLU A 85 -13.47 -5.51 -4.34
N ARG A 86 -14.53 -5.77 -3.58
CA ARG A 86 -14.93 -4.96 -2.41
C ARG A 86 -13.84 -4.85 -1.35
N ALA A 87 -13.08 -5.91 -1.10
CA ALA A 87 -12.00 -5.88 -0.11
C ALA A 87 -10.93 -4.85 -0.50
N VAL A 88 -10.57 -4.78 -1.78
CA VAL A 88 -9.60 -3.80 -2.31
C VAL A 88 -10.14 -2.37 -2.22
N GLN A 89 -11.42 -2.16 -2.58
CA GLN A 89 -12.07 -0.84 -2.44
C GLN A 89 -12.02 -0.33 -1.00
N GLN A 90 -12.33 -1.20 -0.03
CA GLN A 90 -12.41 -0.83 1.38
C GLN A 90 -11.03 -0.47 1.95
N VAL A 91 -10.01 -1.29 1.67
CA VAL A 91 -8.65 -0.99 2.16
C VAL A 91 -8.08 0.26 1.50
N ALA A 92 -8.39 0.52 0.23
CA ALA A 92 -8.01 1.74 -0.46
C ALA A 92 -8.66 2.99 0.14
N ALA A 93 -9.98 2.95 0.36
CA ALA A 93 -10.71 4.03 1.00
C ALA A 93 -10.20 4.32 2.42
N GLY A 94 -9.94 3.27 3.21
CA GLY A 94 -9.36 3.41 4.54
C GLY A 94 -7.95 4.01 4.52
N THR A 95 -7.14 3.63 3.55
CA THR A 95 -5.77 4.16 3.37
C THR A 95 -5.78 5.65 3.07
N LEU A 96 -6.62 6.09 2.12
CA LEU A 96 -6.76 7.50 1.77
C LEU A 96 -7.36 8.33 2.91
N ALA A 97 -8.32 7.78 3.65
CA ALA A 97 -8.87 8.46 4.81
C ALA A 97 -7.81 8.71 5.89
N ARG A 98 -6.92 7.74 6.14
CA ARG A 98 -5.79 7.90 7.07
C ARG A 98 -4.78 8.91 6.54
N LEU A 99 -4.45 8.85 5.25
CA LEU A 99 -3.54 9.81 4.62
C LEU A 99 -4.09 11.25 4.74
N ALA A 100 -5.38 11.45 4.47
CA ALA A 100 -6.06 12.74 4.59
C ALA A 100 -6.08 13.29 6.02
N GLN A 101 -6.19 12.42 7.02
CA GLN A 101 -6.15 12.80 8.43
C GLN A 101 -4.77 13.32 8.85
N GLU A 102 -3.70 12.70 8.37
CA GLU A 102 -2.32 13.08 8.70
C GLU A 102 -1.77 14.20 7.79
N ARG A 103 -2.26 14.30 6.55
CA ARG A 103 -1.86 15.28 5.53
C ARG A 103 -3.09 16.00 4.98
N SER A 104 -3.53 17.01 5.72
CA SER A 104 -4.71 17.82 5.35
C SER A 104 -4.53 18.57 4.01
N ASP A 105 -3.30 18.69 3.51
CA ASP A 105 -2.93 19.30 2.23
C ASP A 105 -3.03 18.34 1.03
N VAL A 106 -3.07 17.02 1.26
CA VAL A 106 -3.22 16.02 0.18
C VAL A 106 -4.68 15.85 -0.24
N VAL A 107 -5.62 16.28 0.62
CA VAL A 107 -7.08 16.11 0.41
C VAL A 107 -7.57 16.84 -0.84
N GLU A 108 -7.00 18.00 -1.15
CA GLU A 108 -7.45 18.82 -2.28
C GLU A 108 -7.06 18.22 -3.65
N SER A 109 -6.05 17.35 -3.69
CA SER A 109 -5.52 16.76 -4.93
C SER A 109 -6.23 15.48 -5.39
N VAL A 110 -6.98 14.80 -4.52
CA VAL A 110 -7.52 13.44 -4.80
C VAL A 110 -9.05 13.43 -4.92
N THR A 111 -9.71 14.57 -4.67
CA THR A 111 -11.17 14.71 -4.75
C THR A 111 -11.70 15.46 -5.98
N ASP A 112 -10.83 15.97 -6.85
CA ASP A 112 -11.16 16.50 -8.19
C ASP A 112 -11.11 15.39 -9.25
#